data_AF-A0A3D5WJX6-F1
#
_entry.id   AF-A0A3D5WJX6-F1
#
_cell.length_a   1.000
_cell.length_b   1.000
_cell.length_c   1.000
_cell.angle_alpha   90.00
_cell.angle_beta   90.00
_cell.angle_gamma   90.00
#
_symmetry.space_group_name_H-M   'P 1'
#
loop_
_entity.id
_entity.type
_entity.pdbx_description
1 polymer ?
#
loop_
_entity_poly.entity_id
_entity_poly.type
_entity_poly.pdbx_seq_one_letter_code
_entity_poly.pdbx_strand_id
1 'polypeptide(L)'
;MKQKLTVCWISAGISSFMAGYLAGNVDKWIYIDIADQHPDSIRFIKDCEKAIGKEIEILRSKEYSSVEGCVRVFGGFRNPGNGFAPCTNWLKKRVRKEWEEQHKDYELTYIWGFDQKEKNRAERTIEANPQANHEFPLLDRQLSKEEVHGLFERTFDFARPKMYELGYPNNNCIGCIKGGMGYWNNIRKDFPEIFESRAKLERDVGYSILKDSNSKPIFLDELDPNRGNMNTEIFPDCGIMCYLAESE
;
A
#
# COMPACT_ATOMS: atom_id res chain seq x y z
N MET A 1 13.39 -19.46 -25.30
CA MET A 1 12.31 -18.51 -24.94
C MET A 1 12.23 -18.48 -23.43
N LYS A 2 12.17 -17.29 -22.81
CA LYS A 2 11.97 -17.20 -21.36
C LYS A 2 10.60 -17.81 -21.00
N GLN A 3 10.51 -18.47 -19.85
CA GLN A 3 9.22 -18.95 -19.36
C GLN A 3 8.38 -17.74 -18.94
N LYS A 4 7.07 -17.78 -19.20
CA LYS A 4 6.16 -16.71 -18.77
C LYS A 4 5.71 -16.95 -17.33
N LEU A 5 5.57 -15.89 -16.56
CA LEU A 5 5.07 -15.94 -15.19
C LEU A 5 4.20 -14.72 -14.87
N THR A 6 2.92 -14.95 -14.65
CA THR A 6 1.96 -13.91 -14.27
C THR A 6 1.85 -13.82 -12.74
N VAL A 7 2.16 -12.65 -12.20
CA VAL A 7 2.25 -12.40 -10.77
C VAL A 7 1.21 -11.36 -10.35
N CYS A 8 0.35 -11.70 -9.40
CA CYS A 8 -0.51 -10.73 -8.73
C CYS A 8 0.15 -10.26 -7.44
N TRP A 9 0.44 -8.97 -7.36
CA TRP A 9 0.92 -8.34 -6.14
C TRP A 9 -0.26 -7.86 -5.30
N ILE A 10 -0.61 -8.63 -4.27
CA ILE A 10 -1.72 -8.32 -3.38
C ILE A 10 -1.23 -7.39 -2.25
N SER A 11 -2.04 -6.41 -1.86
CA SER A 11 -1.75 -5.44 -0.78
C SER A 11 -2.49 -5.77 0.52
N ALA A 12 -3.10 -6.95 0.63
CA ALA A 12 -4.13 -7.28 1.61
C ALA A 12 -5.35 -6.33 1.56
N GLY A 13 -5.57 -5.64 0.43
CA GLY A 13 -6.75 -4.81 0.17
C GLY A 13 -7.67 -5.44 -0.89
N ILE A 14 -8.94 -5.04 -0.87
CA ILE A 14 -9.99 -5.61 -1.75
C ILE A 14 -9.66 -5.42 -3.23
N SER A 15 -9.25 -4.22 -3.66
CA SER A 15 -8.93 -3.96 -5.08
C SER A 15 -7.82 -4.86 -5.60
N SER A 16 -6.72 -5.02 -4.84
CA SER A 16 -5.60 -5.86 -5.25
C SER A 16 -5.98 -7.34 -5.39
N PHE A 17 -6.82 -7.84 -4.47
CA PHE A 17 -7.32 -9.21 -4.53
C PHE A 17 -8.25 -9.42 -5.73
N MET A 18 -9.23 -8.54 -5.89
CA MET A 18 -10.22 -8.62 -6.97
C MET A 18 -9.58 -8.49 -8.34
N ALA A 19 -8.52 -7.70 -8.49
CA ALA A 19 -7.79 -7.61 -9.75
C ALA A 19 -7.19 -8.95 -10.17
N GLY A 20 -6.47 -9.62 -9.27
CA GLY A 20 -5.94 -10.96 -9.55
C GLY A 20 -7.05 -11.99 -9.82
N TYR A 21 -8.16 -11.92 -9.07
CA TYR A 21 -9.29 -12.84 -9.25
C TYR A 21 -9.93 -12.66 -10.63
N LEU A 22 -10.14 -11.41 -11.05
CA LEU A 22 -10.73 -11.08 -12.35
C LEU A 22 -9.78 -11.28 -13.54
N ALA A 23 -8.46 -11.29 -13.30
CA ALA A 23 -7.49 -11.64 -14.34
C ALA A 23 -7.62 -13.11 -14.76
N GLY A 24 -7.84 -14.01 -13.80
CA GLY A 24 -8.09 -15.44 -14.05
C GLY A 24 -6.89 -16.26 -14.54
N ASN A 25 -5.75 -15.61 -14.79
CA ASN A 25 -4.52 -16.18 -15.35
C ASN A 25 -3.31 -16.06 -14.40
N VAL A 26 -3.54 -15.83 -13.10
CA VAL A 26 -2.45 -15.60 -12.13
C VAL A 26 -1.75 -16.91 -11.78
N ASP A 27 -0.45 -16.98 -12.05
CA ASP A 27 0.41 -18.12 -11.67
C ASP A 27 0.83 -18.03 -10.21
N LYS A 28 1.25 -16.84 -9.77
CA LYS A 28 1.78 -16.60 -8.42
C LYS A 28 1.15 -15.37 -7.78
N TRP A 29 0.77 -15.51 -6.52
CA TRP A 29 0.25 -14.42 -5.70
C TRP A 29 1.28 -14.06 -4.64
N ILE A 30 1.58 -12.78 -4.50
CA ILE A 30 2.63 -12.31 -3.59
C ILE A 30 2.13 -11.14 -2.75
N TYR A 31 2.29 -11.26 -1.44
CA TYR A 31 2.03 -10.23 -0.46
C TYR A 31 3.34 -9.79 0.20
N ILE A 32 3.54 -8.48 0.36
CA ILE A 32 4.67 -7.93 1.11
C ILE A 32 4.18 -7.46 2.48
N ASP A 33 4.58 -8.19 3.52
CA ASP A 33 4.18 -7.95 4.91
C ASP A 33 5.15 -6.99 5.62
N ILE A 34 4.61 -6.10 6.46
CA ILE A 34 5.38 -5.17 7.30
C ILE A 34 4.73 -5.06 8.67
N ALA A 35 5.51 -4.78 9.72
CA ALA A 35 5.03 -4.76 11.10
C ALA A 35 3.90 -3.73 11.35
N ASP A 36 3.86 -2.65 10.57
CA ASP A 36 2.88 -1.57 10.74
C ASP A 36 1.51 -1.85 10.12
N GLN A 37 1.28 -3.03 9.54
CA GLN A 37 -0.07 -3.40 9.06
C GLN A 37 -0.96 -3.85 10.21
N HIS A 38 -2.27 -3.68 10.04
CA HIS A 38 -3.21 -4.23 11.00
C HIS A 38 -3.11 -5.77 11.02
N PRO A 39 -3.11 -6.44 12.19
CA PRO A 39 -2.97 -7.91 12.26
C PRO A 39 -4.01 -8.68 11.44
N ASP A 40 -5.19 -8.09 11.26
CA ASP A 40 -6.26 -8.60 10.39
C ASP A 40 -5.84 -8.78 8.91
N SER A 41 -4.82 -8.08 8.43
CA SER A 41 -4.30 -8.26 7.06
C SER A 41 -3.90 -9.70 6.80
N ILE A 42 -3.27 -10.38 7.77
CA ILE A 42 -2.87 -11.79 7.61
C ILE A 42 -4.10 -12.71 7.58
N ARG A 43 -5.14 -12.43 8.39
CA ARG A 43 -6.42 -13.15 8.29
C ARG A 43 -6.99 -13.02 6.88
N PHE A 44 -7.09 -11.79 6.37
CA PHE A 44 -7.61 -11.54 5.03
C PHE A 44 -6.81 -12.28 3.95
N ILE A 45 -5.47 -12.29 4.02
CA ILE A 45 -4.63 -13.07 3.11
C ILE A 45 -4.97 -14.58 3.16
N LYS A 46 -5.17 -15.15 4.36
CA LYS A 46 -5.57 -16.56 4.51
C LYS A 46 -6.97 -16.86 3.99
N ASP A 47 -7.89 -15.91 4.07
CA ASP A 47 -9.21 -16.08 3.47
C ASP A 47 -9.14 -15.97 1.94
N CYS A 48 -8.31 -15.08 1.40
CA CYS A 48 -8.01 -15.00 -0.03
C CYS A 48 -7.41 -16.32 -0.56
N GLU A 49 -6.44 -16.91 0.14
CA GLU A 49 -5.84 -18.22 -0.23
C GLU A 49 -6.89 -19.32 -0.39
N LYS A 50 -7.81 -19.42 0.58
CA LYS A 50 -8.92 -20.40 0.53
C LYS A 50 -9.82 -20.14 -0.67
N ALA A 51 -10.13 -18.88 -0.96
CA ALA A 51 -11.01 -18.50 -2.04
C ALA A 51 -10.44 -18.81 -3.43
N ILE A 52 -9.12 -18.65 -3.62
CA ILE A 52 -8.44 -18.91 -4.90
C ILE A 52 -7.87 -20.33 -5.00
N GLY A 53 -7.85 -21.10 -3.91
CA GLY A 53 -7.25 -22.43 -3.85
C GLY A 53 -5.74 -22.45 -4.09
N LYS A 54 -5.04 -21.34 -3.80
CA LYS A 54 -3.59 -21.16 -3.98
C LYS A 54 -2.98 -20.49 -2.76
N GLU A 55 -1.74 -20.87 -2.45
CA GLU A 55 -0.96 -20.18 -1.43
C GLU A 55 -0.53 -18.79 -1.91
N ILE A 56 -0.55 -17.81 -1.01
CA ILE A 56 -0.02 -16.46 -1.27
C ILE A 56 1.37 -16.39 -0.63
N GLU A 57 2.39 -16.20 -1.46
CA GLU A 57 3.76 -16.08 -1.01
C GLU A 57 3.91 -14.78 -0.20
N ILE A 58 4.38 -14.89 1.05
CA ILE A 58 4.58 -13.74 1.92
C ILE A 58 6.07 -13.38 1.93
N LEU A 59 6.38 -12.20 1.40
CA LEU A 59 7.71 -11.62 1.42
C LEU A 59 7.84 -10.57 2.52
N ARG A 60 9.05 -10.43 3.05
CA ARG A 60 9.42 -9.40 4.04
C ARG A 60 10.82 -8.89 3.74
N SER A 61 11.10 -7.66 4.16
CA SER A 61 12.48 -7.16 4.15
C SER A 61 13.31 -7.91 5.19
N LYS A 62 14.55 -8.27 4.80
CA LYS A 62 15.50 -8.95 5.68
C LYS A 62 16.19 -7.99 6.66
N GLU A 63 16.27 -6.72 6.29
CA GLU A 63 17.00 -5.69 7.05
C GLU A 63 16.09 -4.84 7.93
N TYR A 64 14.86 -4.57 7.48
CA TYR A 64 13.93 -3.68 8.16
C TYR A 64 12.57 -4.32 8.32
N SER A 65 11.90 -4.09 9.45
CA SER A 65 10.58 -4.65 9.73
C SER A 65 9.48 -3.60 9.87
N SER A 66 9.83 -2.37 10.25
CA SER A 66 8.87 -1.31 10.60
C SER A 66 9.20 0.03 9.96
N VAL A 67 8.15 0.86 9.82
CA VAL A 67 8.25 2.26 9.36
C VAL A 67 9.16 3.05 10.29
N GLU A 68 9.02 2.89 11.61
CA GLU A 68 9.86 3.56 12.60
C GLU A 68 11.35 3.24 12.41
N GLY A 69 11.69 1.95 12.25
CA GLY A 69 13.09 1.53 12.02
C GLY A 69 13.68 2.16 10.76
N CYS A 70 12.91 2.18 9.66
CA CYS A 70 13.33 2.84 8.43
C CYS A 70 13.53 4.36 8.60
N VAL A 71 12.61 5.03 9.30
CA VAL A 71 12.68 6.49 9.51
C VAL A 71 13.88 6.88 10.37
N ARG A 72 14.17 6.12 11.44
CA ARG A 72 15.33 6.38 12.32
C ARG A 72 16.65 6.24 11.56
N VAL A 73 16.78 5.21 10.72
CA VAL A 73 17.99 5.00 9.92
C VAL A 73 18.14 6.03 8.80
N PHE A 74 17.04 6.45 8.18
CA PHE A 74 17.07 7.48 7.15
C PHE A 74 17.29 8.90 7.71
N GLY A 75 16.87 9.15 8.97
CA GLY A 75 16.89 10.48 9.57
C GLY A 75 15.72 11.37 9.12
N GLY A 76 14.57 10.78 8.78
CA GLY A 76 13.39 11.54 8.33
C GLY A 76 12.32 10.66 7.68
N PHE A 77 11.23 11.28 7.21
CA PHE A 77 10.10 10.56 6.60
C PHE A 77 10.13 10.50 5.08
N ARG A 78 10.65 11.55 4.43
CA ARG A 78 10.72 11.65 2.97
C ARG A 78 11.83 12.60 2.54
N ASN A 79 12.50 12.29 1.45
CA ASN A 79 13.35 13.25 0.74
C ASN A 79 12.46 14.22 -0.06
N PRO A 80 12.51 15.52 0.18
CA PRO A 80 11.65 16.49 -0.51
C PRO A 80 12.03 16.71 -1.99
N GLY A 81 13.24 16.34 -2.41
CA GLY A 81 13.73 16.61 -3.77
C GLY A 81 13.47 15.50 -4.79
N ASN A 82 13.08 14.30 -4.34
CA ASN A 82 12.81 13.17 -5.24
C ASN A 82 11.70 12.23 -4.74
N GLY A 83 10.92 12.67 -3.75
CA GLY A 83 9.83 11.90 -3.17
C GLY A 83 10.23 10.63 -2.41
N PHE A 84 11.52 10.30 -2.24
CA PHE A 84 11.96 9.05 -1.61
C PHE A 84 11.44 8.92 -0.17
N ALA A 85 10.62 7.90 0.08
CA ALA A 85 10.22 7.49 1.43
C ALA A 85 10.90 6.16 1.83
N PRO A 86 11.64 6.07 2.96
CA PRO A 86 12.41 4.89 3.32
C PRO A 86 11.52 3.67 3.58
N CYS A 87 10.32 3.87 4.16
CA CYS A 87 9.36 2.77 4.35
C CYS A 87 8.91 2.17 3.01
N THR A 88 8.64 3.00 2.00
CA THR A 88 8.17 2.51 0.69
C THR A 88 9.32 1.85 -0.07
N ASN A 89 10.52 2.43 0.00
CA ASN A 89 11.67 1.96 -0.76
C ASN A 89 12.31 0.70 -0.15
N TRP A 90 12.50 0.64 1.16
CA TRP A 90 13.21 -0.46 1.82
C TRP A 90 12.30 -1.62 2.21
N LEU A 91 11.06 -1.35 2.65
CA LEU A 91 10.16 -2.42 3.07
C LEU A 91 9.37 -3.04 1.91
N LYS A 92 9.24 -2.33 0.77
CA LYS A 92 8.38 -2.78 -0.34
C LYS A 92 9.13 -2.85 -1.68
N LYS A 93 9.62 -1.72 -2.18
CA LYS A 93 10.26 -1.67 -3.50
C LYS A 93 11.49 -2.57 -3.57
N ARG A 94 12.37 -2.51 -2.58
CA ARG A 94 13.57 -3.35 -2.50
C ARG A 94 13.20 -4.83 -2.45
N VAL A 95 12.24 -5.21 -1.60
CA VAL A 95 11.76 -6.59 -1.49
C VAL A 95 11.25 -7.12 -2.84
N ARG A 96 10.44 -6.32 -3.56
CA ARG A 96 10.03 -6.67 -4.93
C ARG A 96 11.23 -6.82 -5.87
N LYS A 97 12.18 -5.88 -5.85
CA LYS A 97 13.36 -5.90 -6.72
C LYS A 97 14.28 -7.11 -6.45
N GLU A 98 14.42 -7.52 -5.20
CA GLU A 98 15.15 -8.74 -4.84
C GLU A 98 14.45 -10.00 -5.36
N TRP A 99 13.13 -10.04 -5.28
CA TRP A 99 12.33 -11.12 -5.85
C TRP A 99 12.44 -11.15 -7.39
N GLU A 100 12.39 -9.98 -8.04
CA GLU A 100 12.59 -9.83 -9.50
C GLU A 100 13.94 -10.38 -9.96
N GLU A 101 15.03 -10.05 -9.24
CA GLU A 101 16.37 -10.53 -9.59
C GLU A 101 16.47 -12.06 -9.51
N GLN A 102 15.80 -12.68 -8.53
CA GLN A 102 15.74 -14.14 -8.39
C GLN A 102 14.91 -14.80 -9.50
N HIS A 103 14.06 -14.04 -10.20
CA HIS A 103 13.19 -14.51 -11.27
C HIS A 103 13.54 -13.90 -12.64
N LYS A 104 14.77 -13.41 -12.83
CA LYS A 104 15.20 -12.72 -14.07
C LYS A 104 15.14 -13.56 -15.33
N ASP A 105 15.08 -14.89 -15.19
CA ASP A 105 14.95 -15.83 -16.31
C ASP A 105 13.50 -15.97 -16.80
N TYR A 106 12.54 -15.39 -16.10
CA TYR A 106 11.14 -15.30 -16.51
C TYR A 106 10.85 -14.04 -17.32
N GLU A 107 9.87 -14.14 -18.21
CA GLU A 107 9.13 -13.00 -18.75
C GLU A 107 7.95 -12.74 -17.81
N LEU A 108 8.07 -11.67 -17.00
CA LEU A 108 7.11 -11.35 -15.95
C LEU A 108 5.93 -10.55 -16.49
N THR A 109 4.73 -10.89 -16.06
CA THR A 109 3.53 -10.07 -16.21
C THR A 109 2.97 -9.74 -14.83
N TYR A 110 2.71 -8.47 -14.54
CA TYR A 110 2.18 -8.03 -13.27
C TYR A 110 0.70 -7.66 -13.33
N ILE A 111 -0.09 -8.23 -12.42
CA ILE A 111 -1.48 -7.84 -12.20
C ILE A 111 -1.55 -6.80 -11.09
N TRP A 112 -2.19 -5.68 -11.40
CA TRP A 112 -2.28 -4.52 -10.53
C TRP A 112 -3.74 -4.15 -10.22
N GLY A 113 -4.04 -3.87 -8.95
CA GLY A 113 -5.35 -3.44 -8.47
C GLY A 113 -5.68 -1.96 -8.63
N PHE A 114 -5.33 -1.34 -9.76
CA PHE A 114 -5.69 0.05 -10.05
C PHE A 114 -7.11 0.17 -10.59
N ASP A 115 -7.93 1.02 -9.95
CA ASP A 115 -9.30 1.28 -10.37
C ASP A 115 -9.40 2.31 -11.52
N GLN A 116 -10.61 2.55 -12.01
CA GLN A 116 -10.85 3.45 -13.16
C GLN A 116 -10.32 4.88 -13.00
N LYS A 117 -10.16 5.38 -11.77
CA LYS A 117 -9.64 6.73 -11.48
C LYS A 117 -8.11 6.77 -11.44
N GLU A 118 -7.45 5.62 -11.54
CA GLU A 118 -6.01 5.49 -11.36
C GLU A 118 -5.23 5.32 -12.67
N LYS A 119 -5.83 5.67 -13.82
CA LYS A 119 -5.20 5.55 -15.15
C LYS A 119 -3.80 6.18 -15.23
N ASN A 120 -3.64 7.42 -14.76
CA ASN A 120 -2.34 8.10 -14.77
C ASN A 120 -1.29 7.37 -13.91
N ARG A 121 -1.73 6.68 -12.84
CA ARG A 121 -0.87 5.88 -11.97
C ARG A 121 -0.46 4.57 -12.66
N ALA A 122 -1.38 3.96 -13.43
CA ALA A 122 -1.08 2.81 -14.27
C ALA A 122 -0.03 3.14 -15.34
N GLU A 123 -0.16 4.28 -16.02
CA GLU A 123 0.80 4.73 -17.05
C GLU A 123 2.21 4.92 -16.45
N ARG A 124 2.33 5.64 -15.33
CA ARG A 124 3.62 5.80 -14.61
C ARG A 124 4.20 4.47 -14.11
N THR A 125 3.33 3.51 -13.79
CA THR A 125 3.75 2.16 -13.37
C THR A 125 4.45 1.43 -14.50
N ILE A 126 3.91 1.51 -15.72
CA ILE A 126 4.49 0.89 -16.91
C ILE A 126 5.84 1.54 -17.20
N GLU A 127 5.88 2.88 -17.23
CA GLU A 127 7.11 3.64 -17.52
C GLU A 127 8.24 3.33 -16.53
N ALA A 128 7.91 3.21 -15.24
CA ALA A 128 8.90 2.94 -14.21
C ALA A 128 9.35 1.47 -14.14
N ASN A 129 8.69 0.56 -14.87
CA ASN A 129 8.97 -0.88 -14.80
C ASN A 129 8.96 -1.56 -16.19
N PRO A 130 9.71 -1.04 -17.17
CA PRO A 130 9.66 -1.53 -18.54
C PRO A 130 10.19 -2.97 -18.69
N GLN A 131 10.81 -3.53 -17.65
CA GLN A 131 11.30 -4.91 -17.64
C GLN A 131 10.19 -5.98 -17.54
N ALA A 132 8.95 -5.59 -17.24
CA ALA A 132 7.81 -6.51 -17.09
C ALA A 132 6.62 -6.04 -17.94
N ASN A 133 5.72 -6.98 -18.27
CA ASN A 133 4.39 -6.67 -18.78
C ASN A 133 3.46 -6.29 -17.63
N HIS A 134 2.37 -5.59 -17.94
CA HIS A 134 1.44 -5.08 -16.93
C HIS A 134 0.00 -5.27 -17.39
N GLU A 135 -0.86 -5.76 -16.49
CA GLU A 135 -2.30 -5.86 -16.69
C GLU A 135 -3.04 -5.11 -15.58
N PHE A 136 -4.15 -4.46 -15.93
CA PHE A 136 -4.93 -3.64 -15.01
C PHE A 136 -6.42 -4.05 -15.05
N PRO A 137 -6.78 -5.25 -14.57
CA PRO A 137 -8.09 -5.85 -14.79
C PRO A 137 -9.29 -5.00 -14.36
N LEU A 138 -9.13 -4.17 -13.32
CA LEU A 138 -10.19 -3.27 -12.83
C LEU A 138 -10.34 -2.04 -13.72
N LEU A 139 -9.22 -1.42 -14.11
CA LEU A 139 -9.17 -0.28 -15.05
C LEU A 139 -9.71 -0.68 -16.43
N ASP A 140 -9.30 -1.84 -16.95
CA ASP A 140 -9.76 -2.36 -18.24
C ASP A 140 -11.28 -2.59 -18.28
N ARG A 141 -11.87 -2.90 -17.11
CA ARG A 141 -13.31 -3.07 -16.90
C ARG A 141 -14.01 -1.79 -16.42
N GLN A 142 -13.28 -0.68 -16.31
CA GLN A 142 -13.78 0.61 -15.82
C GLN A 142 -14.50 0.52 -14.47
N LEU A 143 -14.00 -0.32 -13.56
CA LEU A 143 -14.60 -0.48 -12.24
C LEU A 143 -14.09 0.60 -11.28
N SER A 144 -15.00 1.28 -10.60
CA SER A 144 -14.70 2.09 -9.42
C SER A 144 -14.38 1.23 -8.20
N LYS A 145 -13.70 1.83 -7.23
CA LYS A 145 -13.43 1.18 -5.95
C LYS A 145 -14.70 0.68 -5.26
N GLU A 146 -15.76 1.49 -5.27
CA GLU A 146 -17.05 1.15 -4.67
C GLU A 146 -17.69 -0.06 -5.36
N GLU A 147 -17.64 -0.11 -6.70
CA GLU A 147 -18.12 -1.26 -7.48
C GLU A 147 -17.30 -2.52 -7.21
N VAL A 148 -15.98 -2.40 -7.07
CA VAL A 148 -15.09 -3.53 -6.76
C VAL A 148 -15.39 -4.09 -5.37
N HIS A 149 -15.61 -3.22 -4.39
CA HIS A 149 -16.03 -3.63 -3.05
C HIS A 149 -17.41 -4.30 -3.05
N GLY A 150 -18.39 -3.73 -3.76
CA GLY A 150 -19.71 -4.34 -3.89
C GLY A 150 -19.67 -5.67 -4.65
N LEU A 151 -18.79 -5.82 -5.65
CA LEU A 151 -18.59 -7.08 -6.34
C LEU A 151 -17.96 -8.12 -5.40
N PHE A 152 -16.95 -7.76 -4.61
CA PHE A 152 -16.35 -8.63 -3.63
C PHE A 152 -17.40 -9.19 -2.66
N GLU A 153 -18.24 -8.33 -2.08
CA GLU A 153 -19.28 -8.71 -1.12
C GLU A 153 -20.36 -9.62 -1.70
N ARG A 154 -20.61 -9.56 -3.01
CA ARG A 154 -21.53 -10.48 -3.70
C ARG A 154 -20.88 -11.80 -4.13
N THR A 155 -19.55 -11.83 -4.20
CA THR A 155 -18.79 -12.97 -4.74
C THR A 155 -18.30 -13.87 -3.62
N PHE A 156 -18.00 -13.31 -2.45
CA PHE A 156 -17.33 -14.00 -1.36
C PHE A 156 -18.05 -13.81 -0.02
N ASP A 157 -18.08 -14.87 0.78
CA ASP A 157 -18.75 -14.90 2.08
C ASP A 157 -17.81 -14.58 3.25
N PHE A 158 -16.60 -14.04 3.00
CA PHE A 158 -15.64 -13.69 4.05
C PHE A 158 -15.49 -12.18 4.23
N ALA A 159 -15.21 -11.78 5.48
CA ALA A 159 -15.20 -10.38 5.87
C ALA A 159 -14.06 -9.58 5.21
N ARG A 160 -14.37 -8.34 4.85
CA ARG A 160 -13.39 -7.34 4.39
C ARG A 160 -12.34 -7.06 5.48
N PRO A 161 -11.17 -6.54 5.12
CA PRO A 161 -10.18 -6.13 6.12
C PRO A 161 -10.71 -5.13 7.15
N LYS A 162 -10.28 -5.28 8.41
CA LYS A 162 -10.76 -4.49 9.55
C LYS A 162 -10.67 -2.98 9.35
N MET A 163 -9.62 -2.50 8.67
CA MET A 163 -9.43 -1.07 8.41
C MET A 163 -10.62 -0.46 7.65
N TYR A 164 -11.26 -1.19 6.74
CA TYR A 164 -12.44 -0.70 6.03
C TYR A 164 -13.68 -0.60 6.95
N GLU A 165 -13.81 -1.49 7.94
CA GLU A 165 -14.89 -1.40 8.94
C GLU A 165 -14.71 -0.20 9.87
N LEU A 166 -13.46 0.16 10.16
CA LEU A 166 -13.10 1.36 10.91
C LEU A 166 -13.25 2.64 10.08
N GLY A 167 -13.73 2.55 8.83
CA GLY A 167 -13.98 3.68 7.95
C GLY A 167 -12.75 4.19 7.19
N TYR A 168 -11.60 3.52 7.29
CA TYR A 168 -10.43 3.89 6.50
C TYR A 168 -10.63 3.52 5.03
N PRO A 169 -10.28 4.40 4.08
CA PRO A 169 -10.53 4.14 2.67
C PRO A 169 -9.60 3.06 2.09
N ASN A 170 -8.49 2.72 2.77
CA ASN A 170 -7.52 1.71 2.32
C ASN A 170 -7.08 0.84 3.50
N ASN A 171 -6.74 -0.43 3.24
CA ASN A 171 -6.08 -1.31 4.21
C ASN A 171 -4.56 -1.07 4.27
N ASN A 172 -4.18 0.19 4.48
CA ASN A 172 -2.78 0.61 4.58
C ASN A 172 -2.17 0.24 5.95
N CYS A 173 -0.88 0.52 6.13
CA CYS A 173 -0.29 0.51 7.47
C CYS A 173 -1.02 1.50 8.39
N ILE A 174 -1.11 1.14 9.67
CA ILE A 174 -1.62 2.00 10.73
C ILE A 174 -0.59 3.13 10.91
N GLY A 175 -1.03 4.39 10.86
CA GLY A 175 -0.13 5.54 10.87
C GLY A 175 0.77 5.65 9.63
N CYS A 176 0.24 5.46 8.40
CA CYS A 176 1.00 5.68 7.16
C CYS A 176 1.51 7.13 7.12
N ILE A 177 2.80 7.32 6.83
CA ILE A 177 3.46 8.64 6.73
C ILE A 177 2.98 9.49 5.55
N LYS A 178 2.09 8.92 4.71
CA LYS A 178 1.43 9.62 3.60
C LYS A 178 -0.01 10.01 3.94
N GLY A 179 -0.44 9.78 5.18
CA GLY A 179 -1.75 10.15 5.68
C GLY A 179 -1.87 11.67 5.87
N GLY A 180 -3.06 12.19 5.58
CA GLY A 180 -3.42 13.58 5.83
C GLY A 180 -3.80 13.85 7.29
N MET A 181 -4.21 15.09 7.58
CA MET A 181 -4.55 15.53 8.93
C MET A 181 -5.75 14.77 9.51
N GLY A 182 -6.81 14.60 8.71
CA GLY A 182 -8.00 13.86 9.10
C GLY A 182 -7.71 12.38 9.32
N TYR A 183 -6.86 11.78 8.48
CA TYR A 183 -6.35 10.43 8.72
C TYR A 183 -5.64 10.33 10.08
N TRP A 184 -4.70 11.23 10.38
CA TRP A 184 -3.96 11.21 11.64
C TRP A 184 -4.83 11.49 12.86
N ASN A 185 -5.86 12.33 12.74
CA ASN A 185 -6.84 12.55 13.81
C ASN A 185 -7.75 11.34 14.04
N ASN A 186 -8.00 10.51 13.03
CA ASN A 186 -8.64 9.21 13.23
C ASN A 186 -7.69 8.20 13.88
N ILE A 187 -6.42 8.13 13.42
CA ILE A 187 -5.39 7.30 14.07
C ILE A 187 -5.23 7.68 15.54
N ARG A 188 -5.31 8.96 15.91
CA ARG A 188 -5.29 9.44 17.30
C ARG A 188 -6.39 8.82 18.16
N LYS A 189 -7.56 8.56 17.59
CA LYS A 189 -8.72 8.01 18.30
C LYS A 189 -8.68 6.49 18.33
N ASP A 190 -8.45 5.87 17.18
CA ASP A 190 -8.58 4.42 16.99
C ASP A 190 -7.31 3.66 17.41
N PHE A 191 -6.14 4.31 17.30
CA PHE A 191 -4.83 3.72 17.59
C PHE A 191 -3.92 4.73 18.32
N PRO A 192 -4.28 5.18 19.54
CA PRO A 192 -3.59 6.26 20.26
C PRO A 192 -2.10 5.96 20.50
N GLU A 193 -1.74 4.72 20.80
CA GLU A 193 -0.33 4.32 21.00
C GLU A 193 0.51 4.50 19.72
N ILE A 194 -0.10 4.23 18.56
CA ILE A 194 0.53 4.43 17.26
C ILE A 194 0.67 5.92 16.95
N PHE A 195 -0.35 6.71 17.28
CA PHE A 195 -0.29 8.16 17.17
C PHE A 195 0.86 8.75 18.01
N GLU A 196 0.93 8.37 19.29
CA GLU A 196 1.96 8.83 20.23
C GLU A 196 3.37 8.41 19.79
N SER A 197 3.54 7.15 19.37
CA SER A 197 4.80 6.64 18.82
C SER A 197 5.29 7.49 17.63
N ARG A 198 4.39 7.84 16.69
CA ARG A 198 4.78 8.62 15.51
C ARG A 198 5.02 10.09 15.83
N ALA A 199 4.24 10.69 16.72
CA ALA A 199 4.49 12.05 17.19
C ALA A 199 5.86 12.18 17.88
N LYS A 200 6.22 11.20 18.72
CA LYS A 200 7.55 11.14 19.31
C LYS A 200 8.64 10.97 18.25
N LEU A 201 8.42 10.09 17.27
CA LEU A 201 9.36 9.88 16.17
C LEU A 201 9.62 11.16 15.37
N GLU A 202 8.61 11.99 15.11
CA GLU A 202 8.79 13.30 14.46
C GLU A 202 9.76 14.20 15.23
N ARG A 203 9.65 14.23 16.57
CA ARG A 203 10.57 14.97 17.43
C ARG A 203 11.97 14.39 17.41
N ASP A 204 12.09 13.06 17.47
CA ASP A 204 13.37 12.36 17.46
C ASP A 204 14.17 12.63 16.17
N VAL A 205 13.51 12.66 15.00
CA VAL A 205 14.18 12.93 13.71
C VAL A 205 14.17 14.40 13.30
N GLY A 206 13.43 15.26 14.01
CA GLY A 206 13.36 16.69 13.73
C GLY A 206 12.58 17.08 12.47
N TYR A 207 11.71 16.19 11.96
CA TYR A 207 10.89 16.43 10.77
C TYR A 207 9.43 16.12 11.03
N SER A 208 8.52 16.88 10.41
CA SER A 208 7.09 16.59 10.43
C SER A 208 6.66 15.74 9.24
N ILE A 209 5.64 14.91 9.46
CA ILE A 209 4.89 14.18 8.43
C ILE A 209 3.95 15.16 7.71
N LEU A 210 3.30 16.04 8.47
CA LEU A 210 2.27 16.95 7.97
C LEU A 210 2.83 18.34 7.68
N LYS A 211 2.15 19.03 6.76
CA LYS A 211 2.38 20.43 6.44
C LYS A 211 1.05 21.15 6.27
N ASP A 212 1.00 22.45 6.58
CA ASP A 212 -0.15 23.28 6.28
C ASP A 212 -0.21 23.71 4.80
N SER A 213 -1.23 24.49 4.45
CA SER A 213 -1.42 25.05 3.10
C SER A 213 -0.29 25.98 2.65
N ASN A 214 0.49 26.52 3.58
CA ASN A 214 1.66 27.36 3.33
C ASN A 214 2.97 26.56 3.37
N SER A 215 2.90 25.23 3.32
CA SER A 215 4.04 24.31 3.44
C SER A 215 4.80 24.38 4.77
N LYS A 216 4.21 24.96 5.82
CA LYS A 216 4.80 25.00 7.15
C LYS A 216 4.64 23.64 7.84
N PRO A 217 5.69 23.10 8.47
CA PRO A 217 5.61 21.88 9.28
C PRO A 217 4.50 21.94 10.34
N ILE A 218 3.79 20.83 10.51
CA ILE A 218 2.88 20.60 11.64
C ILE A 218 3.26 19.25 12.25
N PHE A 219 3.72 19.27 13.49
CA PHE A 219 3.94 18.05 14.25
C PHE A 219 2.60 17.47 14.72
N LEU A 220 2.53 16.15 14.84
CA LEU A 220 1.33 15.42 15.24
C LEU A 220 0.89 15.81 16.65
N ASP A 221 1.82 16.00 17.58
CA ASP A 221 1.51 16.48 18.94
C ASP A 221 0.95 17.92 18.97
N GLU A 222 1.16 18.70 17.91
CA GLU A 222 0.63 20.05 17.71
C GLU A 222 -0.63 20.08 16.80
N LEU A 223 -1.01 18.95 16.21
CA LEU A 223 -2.14 18.88 15.28
C LEU A 223 -3.47 19.09 16.02
N ASP A 224 -4.23 20.11 15.61
CA ASP A 224 -5.59 20.33 16.12
C ASP A 224 -6.48 19.08 15.88
N PRO A 225 -7.13 18.52 16.93
CA PRO A 225 -7.93 17.30 16.87
C PRO A 225 -9.13 17.35 15.91
N ASN A 226 -9.55 18.54 15.47
CA ASN A 226 -10.66 18.73 14.55
C ASN A 226 -10.20 19.08 13.13
N ARG A 227 -8.89 19.07 12.86
CA ARG A 227 -8.34 19.46 11.57
C ARG A 227 -8.33 18.31 10.56
N GLY A 228 -8.60 18.64 9.30
CA GLY A 228 -8.62 17.69 8.20
C GLY A 228 -9.91 16.87 8.14
N ASN A 229 -10.05 16.09 7.07
CA ASN A 229 -11.20 15.22 6.84
C ASN A 229 -10.78 14.03 5.99
N MET A 230 -10.70 12.85 6.62
CA MET A 230 -10.24 11.62 5.98
C MET A 230 -11.07 11.22 4.74
N ASN A 231 -12.34 11.61 4.68
CA ASN A 231 -13.23 11.27 3.56
C ASN A 231 -12.98 12.11 2.30
N THR A 232 -12.37 13.28 2.46
CA THR A 232 -12.04 14.18 1.33
C THR A 232 -10.54 14.20 1.03
N GLU A 233 -9.72 13.73 1.95
CA GLU A 233 -8.28 13.65 1.79
C GLU A 233 -7.91 12.58 0.76
N ILE A 234 -6.98 12.93 -0.13
CA ILE A 234 -6.40 11.97 -1.07
C ILE A 234 -5.45 11.08 -0.28
N PHE A 235 -5.90 9.86 0.01
CA PHE A 235 -5.07 8.85 0.65
C PHE A 235 -4.68 7.77 -0.36
N PRO A 236 -3.43 7.76 -0.85
CA PRO A 236 -3.00 6.73 -1.80
C PRO A 236 -3.00 5.35 -1.13
N ASP A 237 -3.30 4.30 -1.89
CA ASP A 237 -3.06 2.93 -1.42
C ASP A 237 -1.54 2.77 -1.20
N CYS A 238 -1.15 2.57 0.08
CA CYS A 238 0.21 2.50 0.57
C CYS A 238 0.86 1.12 0.28
N GLY A 239 0.25 0.19 -0.48
CA GLY A 239 0.83 -1.10 -0.91
C GLY A 239 2.05 -1.00 -1.85
N ILE A 240 2.40 -2.08 -2.55
CA ILE A 240 3.40 -2.06 -3.64
C ILE A 240 3.08 -1.00 -4.71
N MET A 241 1.79 -0.76 -4.87
CA MET A 241 1.18 0.26 -5.72
C MET A 241 1.69 1.66 -5.39
N CYS A 242 2.10 1.90 -4.14
CA CYS A 242 2.38 3.22 -3.59
C CYS A 242 3.62 3.88 -4.21
N TYR A 243 4.73 3.15 -4.41
CA TYR A 243 5.92 3.76 -5.02
C TYR A 243 5.83 3.85 -6.55
N LEU A 244 4.92 3.11 -7.18
CA LEU A 244 4.69 3.22 -8.62
C LEU A 244 4.11 4.60 -9.00
N ALA A 245 3.62 5.35 -8.00
CA ALA A 245 3.17 6.73 -8.13
C ALA A 245 4.28 7.77 -7.88
N GLU A 246 5.43 7.39 -7.31
CA GLU A 246 6.53 8.29 -6.87
C GLU A 246 7.67 8.39 -7.89
N SER A 247 7.47 7.90 -9.12
CA SER A 247 8.34 8.23 -10.24
C SER A 247 8.08 9.70 -10.60
N GLU A 248 8.84 10.60 -9.98
CA GLU A 248 9.07 11.98 -10.46
C GLU A 248 10.01 11.98 -11.67
#